data_AF-C7NLZ4-F1
#
_entry.id   AF-C7NLZ4-F1
#
_cell.length_a   1.000
_cell.length_b   1.000
_cell.length_c   1.000
_cell.angle_alpha   90.00
_cell.angle_beta   90.00
_cell.angle_gamma   90.00
#
_symmetry.space_group_name_H-M   'P 1'
#
loop_
_entity.id
_entity.type
_entity.pdbx_description
1 polymer ?
#
loop_
_entity_poly.entity_id
_entity_poly.type
_entity_poly.pdbx_seq_one_letter_code
_entity_poly.pdbx_strand_id
1 'polypeptide(L)'
;MALNIKNERVHQLAREAAALRGTSQTSALEAALEEYLERHAAGRRSEDERWERVTALVDQIRIDLQDAGSGSLSEELTDLYDDDGLPR
;
A
#
# COMPACT_ATOMS: atom_id res chain seq x y z
N MET A 1 24.28 -9.98 15.02
CA MET A 1 24.15 -8.85 15.98
C MET A 1 23.26 -9.31 17.13
N ALA A 2 23.44 -8.80 18.35
CA ALA A 2 22.63 -9.21 19.51
C ALA A 2 21.54 -8.17 19.81
N LEU A 3 20.28 -8.61 19.79
CA LEU A 3 19.13 -7.81 20.24
C LEU A 3 19.02 -7.91 21.77
N ASN A 4 19.07 -6.78 22.47
CA ASN A 4 18.92 -6.76 23.94
C ASN A 4 17.52 -6.26 24.32
N ILE A 5 16.69 -7.15 24.85
CA ILE A 5 15.34 -6.84 25.31
C ILE A 5 15.35 -6.87 26.84
N LYS A 6 15.14 -5.72 27.49
CA LYS A 6 15.09 -5.60 28.97
C LYS A 6 13.66 -5.72 29.51
N ASN A 7 12.89 -6.66 28.98
CA ASN A 7 11.50 -6.87 29.37
C ASN A 7 11.31 -8.33 29.80
N GLU A 8 10.99 -8.54 31.07
CA GLU A 8 10.86 -9.87 31.67
C GLU A 8 9.77 -10.71 31.02
N ARG A 9 8.65 -10.08 30.63
CA ARG A 9 7.55 -10.77 29.96
C ARG A 9 8.00 -11.33 28.60
N VAL A 10 8.84 -10.59 27.87
CA VAL A 10 9.35 -11.05 26.58
C VAL A 10 10.29 -12.24 26.76
N HIS A 11 11.15 -12.22 27.78
CA HIS A 11 12.01 -13.37 28.12
C HIS A 11 11.19 -14.62 28.46
N GLN A 12 10.12 -14.47 29.23
CA GLN A 12 9.24 -15.59 29.58
C GLN A 12 8.55 -16.17 28.35
N LEU A 13 7.98 -15.30 27.49
CA LEU A 13 7.37 -15.73 26.22
C LEU A 13 8.38 -16.42 25.29
N ALA A 14 9.60 -15.90 25.22
CA ALA A 14 10.68 -16.49 24.42
C ALA A 14 11.04 -17.90 24.92
N ARG A 15 11.11 -18.08 26.24
CA ARG A 15 11.41 -19.36 26.88
C ARG A 15 10.29 -20.37 26.64
N GLU A 16 9.04 -19.97 26.77
CA GLU A 16 7.88 -20.84 26.51
C GLU A 16 7.82 -21.24 25.03
N ALA A 17 7.98 -20.29 24.11
CA ALA A 17 7.99 -20.56 22.67
C ALA A 17 9.12 -21.51 22.27
N ALA A 18 10.32 -21.32 22.84
CA ALA A 18 11.47 -22.20 22.64
C ALA A 18 11.22 -23.61 23.15
N ALA A 19 10.64 -23.75 24.35
CA ALA A 19 10.30 -25.05 24.93
C ALA A 19 9.27 -25.81 24.07
N LEU A 20 8.26 -25.10 23.56
CA LEU A 20 7.25 -25.68 22.66
C LEU A 20 7.82 -26.13 21.32
N ARG A 21 8.79 -25.38 20.77
CA ARG A 21 9.41 -25.68 19.47
C ARG A 21 10.63 -26.60 19.56
N GLY A 22 11.18 -26.83 20.75
CA GLY A 22 12.44 -27.56 20.93
C GLY A 22 13.65 -26.81 20.36
N THR A 23 13.60 -25.49 20.27
CA THR A 23 14.64 -24.63 19.68
C THR A 23 15.25 -23.68 20.70
N SER A 24 16.22 -22.85 20.29
CA SER A 24 16.70 -21.74 21.13
C SER A 24 15.65 -20.63 21.22
N GLN A 25 15.73 -19.79 22.25
CA GLN A 25 14.89 -18.59 22.40
C GLN A 25 15.02 -17.65 21.21
N THR A 26 16.23 -17.45 20.71
CA THR A 26 16.48 -16.62 19.53
C THR A 26 15.80 -17.18 18.29
N SER A 27 15.94 -18.48 18.03
CA SER A 27 15.32 -19.14 16.87
C SER A 27 13.78 -19.14 16.98
N ALA A 28 13.24 -19.31 18.19
CA ALA A 28 11.79 -19.21 18.42
C ALA A 28 11.27 -17.78 18.17
N LEU A 29 12.03 -16.75 18.57
CA LEU A 29 11.69 -15.35 18.28
C LEU A 29 11.75 -15.07 16.77
N GLU A 30 12.81 -15.52 16.10
CA GLU A 30 12.99 -15.33 14.66
C GLU A 30 11.82 -15.91 13.87
N ALA A 31 11.48 -17.17 14.14
CA ALA A 31 10.34 -17.82 13.49
C ALA A 31 9.00 -17.11 13.77
N ALA A 32 8.78 -16.61 14.99
CA ALA A 32 7.57 -15.87 15.33
C ALA A 32 7.49 -14.51 14.61
N LEU A 33 8.61 -13.84 14.43
CA LEU A 33 8.70 -12.58 13.70
C LEU A 33 8.50 -12.79 12.20
N GLU A 34 9.10 -13.84 11.62
CA GLU A 34 8.89 -14.22 10.23
C GLU A 34 7.41 -14.51 9.97
N GLU A 35 6.77 -15.36 10.78
CA GLU A 35 5.35 -15.68 10.65
C GLU A 35 4.46 -14.43 10.78
N TYR A 36 4.80 -13.53 11.72
CA TYR A 36 4.11 -12.25 11.86
C TYR A 36 4.26 -11.39 10.60
N LEU A 37 5.47 -11.27 10.06
CA LEU A 37 5.74 -10.46 8.88
C LEU A 37 5.07 -11.05 7.64
N GLU A 38 5.12 -12.37 7.43
CA GLU A 38 4.45 -13.05 6.32
C GLU A 38 2.94 -12.82 6.34
N ARG A 39 2.32 -12.98 7.52
CA ARG A 39 0.88 -12.77 7.70
C ARG A 39 0.45 -11.35 7.34
N HIS A 40 1.29 -10.35 7.61
CA HIS A 40 0.97 -8.94 7.35
C HIS A 40 1.57 -8.41 6.04
N ALA A 41 2.49 -9.15 5.41
CA ALA A 41 3.02 -8.83 4.08
C ALA A 41 1.97 -9.07 2.98
N ALA A 42 1.07 -10.04 3.16
CA ALA A 42 -0.05 -10.26 2.24
C ALA A 42 -1.01 -9.06 2.18
N GLY A 43 -1.28 -8.42 3.33
CA GLY A 43 -2.11 -7.21 3.39
C GLY A 43 -1.44 -6.00 2.73
N ARG A 44 -0.13 -5.78 3.01
CA ARG A 44 0.63 -4.66 2.44
C ARG A 44 0.81 -4.75 0.92
N ARG A 45 1.14 -5.94 0.39
CA ARG A 45 1.20 -6.14 -1.07
C ARG A 45 -0.12 -5.77 -1.75
N SER A 46 -1.26 -6.12 -1.17
CA SER A 46 -2.56 -5.80 -1.76
C SER A 46 -2.90 -4.31 -1.76
N GLU A 47 -2.45 -3.57 -0.74
CA GLU A 47 -2.61 -2.11 -0.69
C GLU A 47 -1.65 -1.42 -1.66
N ASP A 48 -0.38 -1.81 -1.67
CA ASP A 48 0.63 -1.27 -2.58
C ASP A 48 0.26 -1.55 -4.05
N GLU A 49 -0.13 -2.79 -4.40
CA GLU A 49 -0.60 -3.15 -5.74
C GLU A 49 -1.91 -2.43 -6.12
N ARG A 50 -2.77 -2.12 -5.15
CA ARG A 50 -3.98 -1.32 -5.40
C ARG A 50 -3.62 0.14 -5.66
N TRP A 51 -2.71 0.71 -4.88
CA TRP A 51 -2.22 2.08 -5.06
C TRP A 51 -1.44 2.26 -6.36
N GLU A 52 -0.62 1.28 -6.74
CA GLU A 52 0.08 1.25 -8.03
C GLU A 52 -0.93 1.21 -9.19
N ARG A 53 -1.96 0.36 -9.11
CA ARG A 53 -3.03 0.31 -10.14
C ARG A 53 -3.81 1.62 -10.24
N VAL A 54 -4.15 2.24 -9.12
CA VAL A 54 -4.84 3.53 -9.10
C VAL A 54 -3.97 4.62 -9.71
N THR A 55 -2.69 4.67 -9.33
CA THR A 55 -1.72 5.63 -9.87
C THR A 55 -1.57 5.46 -11.38
N ALA A 56 -1.39 4.22 -11.86
CA ALA A 56 -1.30 3.92 -13.29
C ALA A 56 -2.57 4.33 -14.06
N LEU A 57 -3.76 4.13 -13.49
CA LEU A 57 -5.02 4.56 -14.10
C LEU A 57 -5.11 6.09 -14.21
N VAL A 58 -4.73 6.81 -13.15
CA VAL A 58 -4.73 8.28 -13.12
C VAL A 58 -3.74 8.85 -14.14
N ASP A 59 -2.54 8.26 -14.23
CA ASP A 59 -1.54 8.66 -15.22
C ASP A 59 -2.03 8.40 -16.64
N GLN A 60 -2.69 7.27 -16.91
CA GLN A 60 -3.29 6.98 -18.20
C GLN A 60 -4.36 8.00 -18.59
N ILE A 61 -5.29 8.31 -17.66
CA ILE A 61 -6.33 9.33 -17.90
C ILE A 61 -5.71 10.69 -18.20
N ARG A 62 -4.65 11.06 -17.49
CA ARG A 62 -3.94 12.33 -17.72
C ARG A 62 -3.30 12.37 -19.11
N ILE A 63 -2.65 11.29 -19.53
CA ILE A 63 -2.05 11.17 -20.86
C ILE A 63 -3.15 11.24 -21.93
N ASP A 64 -4.21 10.46 -21.80
CA ASP A 64 -5.32 10.44 -22.75
C ASP A 64 -5.98 11.82 -22.87
N LEU A 65 -6.12 12.56 -21.77
CA LEU A 65 -6.70 13.92 -21.78
C LEU A 65 -5.74 14.96 -22.39
N GLN A 66 -4.43 14.78 -22.23
CA GLN A 66 -3.42 15.62 -22.86
C GLN A 66 -3.34 15.35 -24.38
N ASP A 67 -3.37 14.08 -24.78
CA ASP A 67 -3.33 13.63 -26.17
C ASP A 67 -4.65 13.91 -26.90
N ALA A 68 -5.79 13.86 -26.21
CA ALA A 68 -7.08 14.30 -26.74
C ALA A 68 -7.15 15.82 -26.95
N GLY A 69 -6.10 16.56 -26.60
CA GLY A 69 -6.00 17.99 -26.80
C GLY A 69 -6.90 18.74 -25.80
N SER A 70 -6.33 19.21 -24.71
CA SER A 70 -7.00 20.14 -23.78
C SER A 70 -7.26 21.54 -24.39
N GLY A 71 -7.30 21.64 -25.72
CA GLY A 71 -7.46 22.87 -26.49
C GLY A 71 -8.66 22.88 -27.44
N SER A 72 -9.61 21.96 -27.33
CA SER A 72 -10.81 22.00 -28.19
C SER A 72 -12.12 21.73 -27.45
N LEU A 73 -12.19 20.80 -26.50
CA LEU A 73 -13.46 20.51 -25.82
C LEU A 73 -14.03 21.73 -25.06
N SER A 74 -13.21 22.46 -24.30
CA SER A 74 -13.69 23.65 -23.57
C SER A 74 -13.99 24.83 -24.49
N GLU A 75 -13.22 25.01 -25.57
CA GLU A 75 -13.41 26.12 -26.52
C GLU A 75 -14.62 25.89 -27.44
N GLU A 76 -14.83 24.65 -27.92
CA GLU A 76 -16.01 24.27 -28.70
C GLU A 76 -17.29 24.31 -27.86
N LEU A 77 -17.24 23.87 -26.60
CA LEU A 77 -18.38 24.00 -25.69
C LEU A 77 -18.71 25.48 -25.43
N THR A 78 -17.72 26.38 -25.41
CA THR A 78 -17.98 27.82 -25.20
C THR A 78 -18.68 28.47 -26.41
N ASP A 79 -18.54 27.91 -27.62
CA ASP A 79 -19.25 28.42 -28.82
C ASP A 79 -20.70 27.90 -28.91
N LEU A 80 -20.99 26.76 -28.29
CA LEU A 80 -22.29 26.10 -28.28
C LEU A 80 -23.29 26.68 -27.27
N TYR A 81 -22.81 27.34 -26.20
CA TYR A 81 -23.65 27.89 -25.13
C TYR A 81 -23.43 29.40 -24.96
N ASP A 82 -24.47 30.13 -24.55
CA ASP A 82 -24.37 31.54 -24.16
C ASP A 82 -23.82 31.73 -22.74
N ASP A 83 -23.62 32.98 -22.33
CA ASP A 83 -23.05 33.32 -21.01
C ASP A 83 -23.95 32.88 -19.83
N ASP A 84 -25.23 32.61 -20.08
CA ASP A 84 -26.20 32.08 -19.12
C ASP A 84 -26.24 30.52 -19.13
N GLY A 85 -25.44 29.88 -19.99
CA GLY A 85 -25.32 28.43 -20.10
C GLY A 85 -26.42 27.76 -20.91
N LEU A 86 -27.16 28.50 -21.74
CA LEU A 86 -28.17 27.98 -22.65
C LEU A 86 -27.57 27.72 -24.03
N PRO A 87 -28.02 26.67 -24.76
CA PRO A 87 -27.58 26.47 -26.14
C PRO A 87 -27.90 27.68 -27.01
N ARG A 88 -26.92 28.14 -27.79
CA ARG A 88 -27.13 29.21 -28.79
C ARG A 88 -28.06 28.79 -29.91
#